data_AF-A0A5N6J031-F1
#
_entry.id   AF-A0A5N6J031-F1
#
_cell.length_a   1.000
_cell.length_b   1.000
_cell.length_c   1.000
_cell.angle_alpha   90.00
_cell.angle_beta   90.00
_cell.angle_gamma   90.00
#
_symmetry.space_group_name_H-M   'P 1'
#
loop_
_entity.id
_entity.type
_entity.pdbx_description
1 polymer ?
#
loop_
_entity_poly.entity_id
_entity_poly.type
_entity_poly.pdbx_seq_one_letter_code
_entity_poly.pdbx_strand_id
1 'polypeptide(L)'
;MSSPQDGAVPPPAEVMSIASPINLLLLSLFAVLVYMQFRPKAPVTLPKGPAPIVFRTFTPTTLLEFNGVDGKPVYLAVRGRVFDVSPGRNFYGPGGPYENFAGRDASRGLACQSFDEEMLTKDLKAPLDDLKDLDAEALENLQSWEERFLEKYLVVGKLVAEGDPEAPKA
;
A
#
# COMPACT_ATOMS: atom_id res chain seq x y z
N MET A 1 13.57 -83.17 -67.11
CA MET A 1 12.25 -82.55 -66.89
C MET A 1 12.35 -81.81 -65.57
N SER A 2 12.96 -80.63 -65.57
CA SER A 2 12.29 -79.32 -65.72
C SER A 2 11.20 -79.12 -64.67
N SER A 3 11.51 -78.30 -63.69
CA SER A 3 10.66 -77.80 -62.60
C SER A 3 9.37 -77.13 -63.10
N PRO A 4 8.45 -76.85 -62.17
CA PRO A 4 7.97 -75.46 -62.06
C PRO A 4 8.19 -74.92 -60.65
N GLN A 5 8.67 -73.68 -60.59
CA GLN A 5 8.69 -72.86 -59.39
C GLN A 5 7.26 -72.40 -59.09
N ASP A 6 6.73 -72.78 -57.93
CA ASP A 6 5.52 -72.15 -57.40
C ASP A 6 5.89 -70.78 -56.81
N GLY A 7 5.50 -69.73 -57.53
CA GLY A 7 5.65 -68.35 -57.09
C GLY A 7 4.79 -68.09 -55.85
N ALA A 8 5.44 -67.73 -54.75
CA ALA A 8 4.75 -67.23 -53.56
C ALA A 8 4.06 -65.91 -53.90
N VAL A 9 2.72 -65.91 -53.90
CA VAL A 9 1.90 -64.70 -53.96
C VAL A 9 2.16 -63.91 -52.66
N PRO A 10 2.60 -62.64 -52.71
CA PRO A 10 2.75 -61.84 -51.50
C PRO A 10 1.37 -61.67 -50.83
N PRO A 11 1.28 -61.73 -49.49
CA PRO A 11 0.01 -61.56 -48.79
C PRO A 11 -0.59 -60.19 -49.12
N PRO A 12 -1.93 -60.09 -49.22
CA PRO A 12 -2.59 -58.81 -49.48
C PRO A 12 -2.22 -57.81 -48.37
N ALA A 13 -1.84 -56.61 -48.76
CA ALA A 13 -1.53 -55.54 -47.81
C ALA A 13 -2.78 -55.22 -46.99
N GLU A 14 -2.77 -55.51 -45.69
CA GLU A 14 -3.79 -55.07 -44.76
C GLU A 14 -3.79 -53.55 -44.70
N VAL A 15 -4.74 -52.93 -45.38
CA VAL A 15 -5.06 -51.52 -45.21
C VAL A 15 -5.70 -51.37 -43.82
N MET A 16 -4.87 -51.07 -42.82
CA MET A 16 -5.36 -50.63 -41.51
C MET A 16 -6.31 -49.46 -41.75
N SER A 17 -7.60 -49.67 -41.47
CA SER A 17 -8.59 -48.60 -41.59
C SER A 17 -8.13 -47.44 -40.71
N ILE A 18 -7.79 -46.32 -41.35
CA ILE A 18 -7.30 -45.11 -40.69
C ILE A 18 -8.34 -44.63 -39.64
N ALA A 19 -9.61 -44.97 -39.85
CA ALA A 19 -10.73 -44.72 -38.94
C ALA A 19 -11.02 -45.91 -37.99
N SER A 20 -9.99 -46.47 -37.35
CA SER A 20 -10.20 -47.43 -36.26
C SER A 20 -10.72 -46.73 -34.99
N PRO A 21 -11.49 -47.43 -34.13
CA PRO A 21 -11.96 -46.86 -32.87
C PRO A 21 -10.83 -46.31 -32.00
N ILE A 22 -9.66 -46.97 -32.03
CA ILE A 22 -8.48 -46.53 -31.31
C ILE A 22 -7.89 -45.24 -31.87
N ASN A 23 -7.86 -45.04 -33.19
CA ASN A 23 -7.38 -43.80 -33.80
C ASN A 23 -8.32 -42.63 -33.51
N LEU A 24 -9.62 -42.85 -33.44
CA LEU A 24 -10.60 -41.82 -33.05
C LEU A 24 -10.44 -41.41 -31.57
N LEU A 25 -10.19 -42.37 -30.68
CA LEU A 25 -9.87 -42.09 -29.27
C LEU A 25 -8.57 -41.31 -29.14
N LEU A 26 -7.52 -41.70 -29.87
CA LEU A 26 -6.23 -40.99 -29.87
C LEU A 26 -6.35 -39.58 -30.45
N LEU A 27 -7.11 -39.39 -31.55
CA LEU A 27 -7.31 -38.10 -32.18
C LEU A 27 -8.15 -37.16 -31.31
N SER A 28 -9.18 -37.68 -30.63
CA SER A 28 -9.96 -36.89 -29.67
C SER A 28 -9.15 -36.51 -28.43
N LEU A 29 -8.35 -37.43 -27.88
CA LEU A 29 -7.43 -37.14 -26.78
C LEU A 29 -6.39 -36.09 -27.20
N PHE A 30 -5.79 -36.24 -28.38
CA PHE A 30 -4.84 -35.27 -28.93
C PHE A 30 -5.48 -33.89 -29.09
N ALA A 31 -6.69 -33.82 -29.64
CA ALA A 31 -7.44 -32.57 -29.77
C ALA A 31 -7.75 -31.93 -28.40
N VAL A 32 -8.12 -32.72 -27.39
CA VAL A 32 -8.37 -32.23 -26.02
C VAL A 32 -7.09 -31.71 -25.38
N LEU A 33 -5.96 -32.41 -25.52
CA LEU A 33 -4.67 -31.98 -24.98
C LEU A 33 -4.19 -30.70 -25.66
N VAL A 34 -4.30 -30.60 -26.98
CA VAL A 34 -4.02 -29.38 -27.76
C VAL A 34 -4.93 -28.24 -27.28
N TYR A 35 -6.23 -28.50 -27.14
CA TYR A 35 -7.17 -27.51 -26.63
C TYR A 35 -6.81 -27.05 -25.21
N MET A 36 -6.42 -27.97 -24.32
CA MET A 36 -5.97 -27.65 -22.96
C MET A 36 -4.67 -26.82 -22.95
N GLN A 37 -3.76 -27.07 -23.90
CA GLN A 37 -2.51 -26.32 -24.06
C GLN A 37 -2.75 -24.89 -24.55
N PHE A 38 -3.72 -24.71 -25.45
CA PHE A 38 -4.05 -23.40 -26.02
C PHE A 38 -5.18 -22.67 -25.27
N ARG A 39 -5.73 -23.23 -24.19
CA ARG A 39 -6.66 -22.49 -23.32
C ARG A 39 -5.90 -21.35 -22.65
N PRO A 40 -6.25 -20.07 -22.91
CA PRO A 40 -5.59 -18.95 -22.27
C PRO A 40 -5.82 -19.05 -20.75
N LYS A 41 -4.73 -19.05 -19.98
CA LYS A 41 -4.81 -18.87 -18.52
C LYS A 41 -5.38 -17.49 -18.26
N ALA A 42 -6.31 -17.36 -17.31
CA ALA A 42 -6.84 -16.07 -16.93
C ALA A 42 -5.69 -15.11 -16.56
N PRO A 43 -5.73 -13.83 -16.99
CA PRO A 43 -4.69 -12.88 -16.65
C PRO A 43 -4.61 -12.72 -15.13
N VAL A 44 -3.38 -12.72 -14.61
CA VAL A 44 -3.13 -12.46 -13.18
C VAL A 44 -3.56 -11.02 -12.88
N THR A 45 -4.62 -10.84 -12.11
CA THR A 45 -5.01 -9.53 -11.59
C THR A 45 -4.12 -9.22 -10.39
N LEU A 46 -3.18 -8.30 -10.56
CA LEU A 46 -2.42 -7.77 -9.42
C LEU A 46 -3.34 -6.86 -8.59
N PRO A 47 -3.35 -6.97 -7.24
CA PRO A 47 -4.04 -6.00 -6.41
C PRO A 47 -3.46 -4.61 -6.70
N LYS A 48 -4.33 -3.61 -6.80
CA LYS A 48 -3.90 -2.21 -6.95
C LYS A 48 -3.07 -1.85 -5.71
N GLY A 49 -1.80 -1.53 -5.91
CA GLY A 49 -0.93 -1.09 -4.83
C GLY A 49 -1.52 0.12 -4.10
N PRO A 50 -1.09 0.38 -2.85
CA PRO A 50 -1.50 1.59 -2.13
C PRO A 50 -1.18 2.83 -2.99
N ALA A 51 -2.05 3.83 -2.92
CA ALA A 51 -1.83 5.07 -3.66
C ALA A 51 -0.46 5.67 -3.28
N PRO A 52 0.29 6.22 -4.26
CA PRO A 52 1.57 6.84 -3.97
C PRO A 52 1.36 8.01 -3.00
N ILE A 53 2.08 7.97 -1.88
CA ILE A 53 2.08 9.04 -0.90
C ILE A 53 2.91 10.19 -1.48
N VAL A 54 2.22 11.28 -1.85
CA VAL A 54 2.86 12.49 -2.36
C VAL A 54 3.15 13.40 -1.18
N PHE A 55 4.39 13.88 -1.09
CA PHE A 55 4.76 14.89 -0.10
C PHE A 55 3.90 16.15 -0.29
N ARG A 56 3.24 16.62 0.78
CA ARG A 56 2.32 17.76 0.73
C ARG A 56 2.65 18.79 1.79
N THR A 57 2.35 20.04 1.51
CA THR A 57 2.30 21.08 2.54
C THR A 57 0.92 21.05 3.19
N PHE A 58 0.91 21.05 4.52
CA PHE A 58 -0.29 21.09 5.34
C PHE A 58 -0.30 22.37 6.16
N THR A 59 -1.50 22.83 6.46
CA THR A 59 -1.81 23.85 7.47
C THR A 59 -2.51 23.19 8.64
N PRO A 60 -2.64 23.83 9.82
CA PRO A 60 -3.39 23.24 10.93
C PRO A 60 -4.82 22.87 10.56
N THR A 61 -5.51 23.64 9.71
CA THR A 61 -6.88 23.32 9.27
C THR A 61 -6.91 22.10 8.35
N THR A 62 -6.01 22.03 7.37
CA THR A 62 -5.98 20.91 6.41
C THR A 62 -5.43 19.63 7.04
N LEU A 63 -4.52 19.73 8.02
CA LEU A 63 -4.01 18.59 8.77
C LEU A 63 -5.09 17.94 9.64
N LEU A 64 -6.00 18.75 10.21
CA LEU A 64 -7.07 18.27 11.09
C LEU A 64 -8.01 17.27 10.41
N GLU A 65 -8.15 17.33 9.09
CA GLU A 65 -8.96 16.38 8.33
C GLU A 65 -8.42 14.95 8.39
N PHE A 66 -7.14 14.76 8.74
CA PHE A 66 -6.44 13.47 8.82
C PHE A 66 -6.32 12.99 10.27
N ASN A 67 -7.42 13.06 11.02
CA ASN A 67 -7.52 12.61 12.41
C ASN A 67 -7.98 11.15 12.54
N GLY A 68 -8.10 10.42 11.43
CA GLY A 68 -8.60 9.05 11.42
C GLY A 68 -10.12 8.88 11.41
N VAL A 69 -10.92 9.93 11.54
CA VAL A 69 -12.38 9.81 11.47
C VAL A 69 -12.80 9.39 10.05
N ASP A 70 -13.93 8.69 9.91
CA ASP A 70 -14.46 8.19 8.63
C ASP A 70 -13.50 7.31 7.81
N GLY A 71 -12.59 6.61 8.49
CA GLY A 71 -11.61 5.73 7.83
C GLY A 71 -10.50 6.48 7.11
N LYS A 72 -10.40 7.81 7.27
CA LYS A 72 -9.27 8.59 6.74
C LYS A 72 -7.95 8.17 7.39
N PRO A 73 -6.80 8.45 6.75
CA PRO A 73 -5.48 8.32 7.37
C PRO A 73 -5.38 9.12 8.66
N VAL A 74 -4.43 8.73 9.52
CA VAL A 74 -4.10 9.46 10.75
C VAL A 74 -2.74 10.11 10.56
N TYR A 75 -2.70 11.43 10.52
CA TYR A 75 -1.47 12.21 10.45
C TYR A 75 -1.28 13.02 11.72
N LEU A 76 -0.04 13.35 12.06
CA LEU A 76 0.29 14.34 13.09
C LEU A 76 1.58 15.05 12.71
N ALA A 77 1.79 16.26 13.23
CA ALA A 77 3.01 17.00 13.02
C ALA A 77 3.92 16.98 14.25
N VAL A 78 5.23 16.87 14.01
CA VAL A 78 6.28 17.05 15.02
C VAL A 78 7.37 17.93 14.41
N ARG A 79 7.67 19.06 15.05
CA ARG A 79 8.63 20.08 14.62
C ARG A 79 8.46 20.48 13.15
N GLY A 80 7.21 20.70 12.74
CA GLY A 80 6.87 21.10 11.38
C GLY A 80 6.93 19.99 10.33
N ARG A 81 7.25 18.74 10.70
CA ARG A 81 7.17 17.57 9.80
C ARG A 81 5.89 16.80 10.03
N VAL A 82 5.19 16.44 8.96
CA VAL A 82 3.95 15.65 9.05
C VAL A 82 4.25 14.18 8.82
N PHE A 83 3.85 13.35 9.78
CA PHE A 83 4.04 11.90 9.77
C PHE A 83 2.74 11.16 9.52
N ASP A 84 2.80 10.10 8.70
CA ASP A 84 1.69 9.16 8.57
C ASP A 84 1.76 8.08 9.66
N VAL A 85 0.90 8.25 10.67
CA VAL A 85 0.76 7.34 11.80
C VAL A 85 -0.42 6.38 11.64
N SER A 86 -0.97 6.25 10.43
CA SER A 86 -2.02 5.27 10.12
C SER A 86 -1.64 3.82 10.48
N PRO A 87 -0.38 3.36 10.36
CA PRO A 87 0.01 2.03 10.88
C PRO A 87 -0.17 1.90 12.39
N GLY A 88 -0.14 3.01 13.13
CA GLY A 88 -0.37 3.11 14.57
C GLY A 88 -1.79 3.53 14.95
N ARG A 89 -2.79 3.32 14.08
CA ARG A 89 -4.18 3.81 14.28
C ARG A 89 -4.81 3.42 15.62
N ASN A 90 -4.44 2.29 16.21
CA ASN A 90 -4.94 1.91 17.54
C ASN A 90 -4.49 2.85 18.66
N PHE A 91 -3.43 3.62 18.44
CA PHE A 91 -2.88 4.59 19.39
C PHE A 91 -3.35 6.01 19.09
N TYR A 92 -3.24 6.42 17.82
CA TYR A 92 -3.48 7.80 17.39
C TYR A 92 -4.84 8.03 16.73
N GLY A 93 -5.54 6.97 16.34
CA GLY A 93 -6.88 7.09 15.74
C GLY A 93 -7.96 7.26 16.80
N PRO A 94 -9.23 7.44 16.37
CA PRO A 94 -10.36 7.62 17.28
C PRO A 94 -10.47 6.51 18.33
N GLY A 95 -10.59 6.88 19.60
CA GLY A 95 -10.64 5.99 20.75
C GLY A 95 -9.27 5.48 21.24
N GLY A 96 -8.18 5.91 20.61
CA GLY A 96 -6.82 5.59 21.05
C GLY A 96 -6.32 6.52 22.16
N PRO A 97 -5.35 6.09 22.98
CA PRO A 97 -4.80 6.91 24.08
C PRO A 97 -4.14 8.22 23.62
N TYR A 98 -3.74 8.33 22.36
CA TYR A 98 -3.05 9.47 21.77
C TYR A 98 -3.89 10.14 20.66
N GLU A 99 -5.21 9.96 20.69
CA GLU A 99 -6.12 10.54 19.69
C GLU A 99 -6.10 12.07 19.67
N ASN A 100 -5.74 12.70 20.78
CA ASN A 100 -5.66 14.15 20.93
C ASN A 100 -4.64 14.80 19.98
N PHE A 101 -3.61 14.04 19.55
CA PHE A 101 -2.61 14.48 18.59
C PHE A 101 -3.00 14.23 17.13
N ALA A 102 -4.09 13.50 16.88
CA ALA A 102 -4.55 13.18 15.54
C ALA A 102 -4.95 14.46 14.78
N GLY A 103 -4.31 14.68 13.63
CA GLY A 103 -4.53 15.84 12.78
C GLY A 103 -3.99 17.15 13.36
N ARG A 104 -3.07 17.12 14.35
CA ARG A 104 -2.56 18.32 15.02
C ARG A 104 -1.04 18.37 15.05
N ASP A 105 -0.51 19.53 15.43
CA ASP A 105 0.89 19.65 15.87
C ASP A 105 1.01 19.10 17.29
N ALA A 106 1.74 18.00 17.43
CA ALA A 106 1.98 17.31 18.69
C ALA A 106 3.26 17.79 19.38
N SER A 107 4.01 18.73 18.78
CA SER A 107 5.36 19.10 19.24
C SER A 107 5.41 19.50 20.71
N ARG A 108 4.54 20.42 21.16
CA ARG A 108 4.53 20.85 22.56
C ARG A 108 4.09 19.74 23.51
N GLY A 109 3.04 19.00 23.17
CA GLY A 109 2.57 17.88 23.98
C GLY A 109 3.65 16.80 24.16
N LEU A 110 4.40 16.49 23.10
CA LEU A 110 5.50 15.53 23.15
C LEU A 110 6.70 16.06 23.94
N ALA A 111 7.04 17.34 23.79
CA ALA A 111 8.13 17.99 24.51
C ALA A 111 7.88 18.00 26.02
N CYS A 112 6.67 18.41 26.42
CA CYS A 112 6.24 18.49 27.81
C CYS A 112 5.73 17.16 28.38
N GLN A 113 5.74 16.08 27.57
CA GLN A 113 5.16 14.77 27.90
C GLN A 113 3.73 14.85 28.46
N SER A 114 2.92 15.77 27.92
CA SER A 114 1.55 16.03 28.37
C SER A 114 0.55 15.84 27.23
N PHE A 115 -0.62 15.33 27.59
CA PHE A 115 -1.78 15.14 26.70
C PHE A 115 -2.86 16.20 26.94
N ASP A 116 -2.59 17.18 27.80
CA ASP A 116 -3.55 18.21 28.17
C ASP A 116 -3.95 19.05 26.95
N GLU A 117 -5.23 19.44 26.89
CA GLU A 117 -5.75 20.25 25.78
C GLU A 117 -5.03 21.60 25.63
N GLU A 118 -4.43 22.11 26.71
CA GLU A 118 -3.63 23.33 26.73
C GLU A 118 -2.35 23.22 25.90
N MET A 119 -1.81 22.01 25.75
CA MET A 119 -0.62 21.74 24.95
C MET A 119 -0.93 21.51 23.46
N LEU A 120 -2.21 21.49 23.08
CA LEU A 120 -2.65 21.31 21.70
C LEU A 120 -2.82 22.66 21.00
N THR A 121 -2.63 22.68 19.68
CA THR A 121 -2.98 23.83 18.85
C THR A 121 -4.49 24.07 18.90
N LYS A 122 -4.94 25.01 19.73
CA LYS A 122 -6.37 25.37 19.90
C LYS A 122 -6.87 26.23 18.74
N ASP A 123 -6.12 27.28 18.41
CA ASP A 123 -6.43 28.17 17.29
C ASP A 123 -5.64 27.74 16.05
N LEU A 124 -6.35 27.11 15.11
CA LEU A 124 -5.77 26.60 13.86
C LEU A 124 -5.35 27.72 12.91
N LYS A 125 -5.83 28.95 13.12
CA LYS A 125 -5.50 30.13 12.30
C LYS A 125 -4.44 31.03 12.94
N ALA A 126 -4.12 30.78 14.21
CA ALA A 126 -3.02 31.46 14.87
C ALA A 126 -1.66 31.04 14.26
N PRO A 127 -0.60 31.82 14.51
CA PRO A 127 0.76 31.38 14.22
C PRO A 127 1.04 30.01 14.85
N LEU A 128 1.85 29.20 14.17
CA LEU A 128 2.34 27.96 14.75
C LEU A 128 3.13 28.26 16.02
N ASP A 129 3.08 27.31 16.94
CA ASP A 129 3.85 27.35 18.17
C ASP A 129 5.35 27.38 17.86
N ASP A 130 6.03 28.40 18.37
CA ASP A 130 7.45 28.60 18.08
C ASP A 130 8.37 27.81 19.03
N LEU A 131 7.80 27.17 20.06
CA LEU A 131 8.47 26.29 21.02
C LEU A 131 9.68 26.96 21.74
N LYS A 132 9.78 28.29 21.74
CA LYS A 132 10.96 29.01 22.25
C LYS A 132 11.04 29.07 23.77
N ASP A 133 9.91 28.87 24.43
CA ASP A 133 9.76 28.84 25.89
C ASP A 133 10.06 27.46 26.51
N LEU A 134 10.32 26.44 25.69
CA LEU A 134 10.72 25.13 26.17
C LEU A 134 12.13 25.17 26.78
N ASP A 135 12.30 24.45 27.89
CA ASP A 135 13.61 24.24 28.50
C ASP A 135 14.44 23.19 27.74
N ALA A 136 15.70 23.00 28.18
CA ALA A 136 16.62 22.08 27.54
C ALA A 136 16.14 20.62 27.61
N GLU A 137 15.48 20.23 28.69
CA GLU A 137 14.98 18.87 28.89
C GLU A 137 13.79 18.57 27.95
N ALA A 138 12.84 19.50 27.86
CA ALA A 138 11.71 19.41 26.94
C ALA A 138 12.17 19.37 25.48
N LEU A 139 13.21 20.14 25.11
CA LEU A 139 13.80 20.11 23.78
C LEU A 139 14.52 18.78 23.46
N GLU A 140 15.19 18.18 24.45
CA GLU A 140 15.81 16.85 24.30
C GLU A 140 14.76 15.74 24.16
N ASN A 141 13.69 15.81 24.96
CA ASN A 141 12.54 14.94 24.84
C ASN A 141 11.90 15.01 23.45
N LEU A 142 11.70 16.24 22.94
CA LEU A 142 11.12 16.47 21.63
C LEU A 142 12.00 15.90 20.51
N GLN A 143 13.32 16.08 20.59
CA GLN A 143 14.28 15.50 19.64
C GLN A 143 14.22 13.96 19.66
N SER A 144 14.22 13.37 20.85
CA SER A 144 14.10 11.91 21.02
C SER A 144 12.81 11.37 20.42
N TRP A 145 11.70 12.09 20.58
CA TRP A 145 10.43 11.73 19.94
C TRP A 145 10.53 11.83 18.42
N GLU A 146 11.02 12.95 17.90
CA GLU A 146 11.18 13.17 16.47
C GLU A 146 12.00 12.06 15.79
N GLU A 147 13.11 11.63 16.40
CA GLU A 147 13.91 10.50 15.91
C GLU A 147 13.11 9.19 15.85
N ARG A 148 12.38 8.85 16.92
CA ARG A 148 11.51 7.66 16.93
C ARG A 148 10.43 7.71 15.84
N PHE A 149 9.89 8.89 15.58
CA PHE A 149 8.89 9.07 14.53
C PHE A 149 9.51 8.90 13.14
N LEU A 150 10.73 9.37 12.91
CA LEU A 150 11.46 9.18 11.65
C LEU A 150 11.82 7.71 11.39
N GLU A 151 12.14 6.95 12.43
CA GLU A 151 12.44 5.53 12.31
C GLU A 151 11.19 4.70 11.99
N LYS A 152 10.04 5.09 12.55
CA LYS A 152 8.83 4.26 12.55
C LYS A 152 7.81 4.66 11.48
N TYR A 153 7.74 5.93 11.12
CA TYR A 153 6.67 6.49 10.29
C TYR A 153 7.22 7.23 9.08
N LEU A 154 6.42 7.26 8.03
CA LEU A 154 6.75 7.98 6.81
C LEU A 154 6.48 9.46 7.00
N VAL A 155 7.43 10.30 6.58
CA VAL A 155 7.20 11.75 6.46
C VAL A 155 6.41 12.00 5.18
N VAL A 156 5.18 12.50 5.33
CA VAL A 156 4.24 12.73 4.22
C VAL A 156 4.09 14.21 3.89
N GLY A 157 4.72 15.08 4.66
CA GLY A 157 4.64 16.50 4.41
C GLY A 157 5.35 17.39 5.41
N LYS A 158 5.07 18.67 5.30
CA LYS A 158 5.45 19.71 6.26
C LYS A 158 4.24 20.51 6.69
N LEU A 159 4.26 21.00 7.93
CA LEU A 159 3.24 21.87 8.50
C LEU A 159 3.73 23.32 8.41
N VAL A 160 2.89 24.19 7.86
CA VAL A 160 3.11 25.64 7.78
C VAL A 160 1.90 26.37 8.36
N ALA A 161 2.07 27.64 8.75
CA ALA A 161 0.95 28.45 9.21
C ALA A 161 -0.05 28.72 8.07
N GLU A 162 -1.32 28.98 8.39
CA GLU A 162 -2.38 29.27 7.40
C GLU A 162 -2.05 30.45 6.46
N GLY A 163 -1.28 31.44 6.94
CA GLY A 163 -0.88 32.61 6.15
C GLY A 163 0.43 32.46 5.38
N ASP A 164 1.06 31.30 5.42
CA ASP A 164 2.37 31.08 4.78
C ASP A 164 2.25 31.04 3.25
N PRO A 165 3.20 31.62 2.48
CA PRO A 165 3.17 31.56 1.01
C PRO A 165 3.19 30.14 0.43
N GLU A 166 3.68 29.16 1.20
CA GLU A 166 3.73 27.76 0.81
C GLU A 166 2.46 26.98 1.20
N ALA A 167 1.52 27.61 1.91
CA ALA A 167 0.25 27.02 2.25
C ALA A 167 -0.52 26.64 0.97
N PRO A 168 -1.17 25.46 0.94
CA PRO A 168 -2.02 25.09 -0.18
C PRO A 168 -3.09 26.15 -0.40
N LYS A 169 -3.13 26.72 -1.61
CA LYS A 169 -4.17 27.68 -1.98
C LYS A 169 -5.51 26.95 -2.00
N ALA A 170 -6.46 27.49 -1.24
CA ALA A 170 -7.85 27.02 -1.22
C ALA A 170 -8.52 27.14 -2.60
#